data_AF-A0A671UW73-F1
#
_entry.id   AF-A0A671UW73-F1
#
_cell.length_a   1.000
_cell.length_b   1.000
_cell.length_c   1.000
_cell.angle_alpha   90.00
_cell.angle_beta   90.00
_cell.angle_gamma   90.00
#
_symmetry.space_group_name_H-M   'P 1'
#
loop_
_entity.id
_entity.type
_entity.pdbx_description
1 polymer ?
#
loop_
_entity_poly.entity_id
_entity_poly.type
_entity_poly.pdbx_seq_one_letter_code
_entity_poly.pdbx_strand_id
1 'polypeptide(L)'
;TSTFSLQVVTMNDITLLCFFFLLHQWCAGSITPPETEIKPYVRLQSVAPSGGKHRSMLVCSVFDFYPKLIKVSWTRDGQEVTSDVTSTDELADGDWYYQIHSHLEYTPRSGQKISCVVEHASLKEPLVTDWDPSMPESERNKIAIGASGLILGLILSLAGFIYYKTKCVYLFILHVVLLLHINRNCLFLV
;
A
#
# COMPACT_ATOMS: atom_id res chain seq x y z
N THR A 1 11.11 -82.05 -7.53
CA THR A 1 12.52 -81.99 -7.95
C THR A 1 12.52 -81.37 -9.34
N SER A 2 12.96 -80.14 -9.57
CA SER A 2 14.12 -79.48 -8.97
C SER A 2 14.03 -77.96 -9.19
N THR A 3 14.20 -77.23 -8.08
CA THR A 3 15.04 -76.03 -7.94
C THR A 3 14.65 -74.75 -8.68
N PHE A 4 14.06 -73.82 -7.92
CA PHE A 4 14.17 -72.37 -8.12
C PHE A 4 15.65 -71.99 -8.19
N SER A 5 16.18 -71.82 -9.40
CA SER A 5 17.48 -71.20 -9.59
C SER A 5 17.29 -69.70 -9.39
N LEU A 6 17.72 -69.24 -8.22
CA LEU A 6 18.07 -67.86 -7.92
C LEU A 6 19.05 -67.41 -9.02
N GLN A 7 18.54 -66.85 -10.11
CA GLN A 7 19.36 -66.01 -10.95
C GLN A 7 19.58 -64.75 -10.12
N VAL A 8 20.62 -64.80 -9.28
CA VAL A 8 21.37 -63.62 -8.87
C VAL A 8 21.81 -63.01 -10.20
N VAL A 9 20.96 -62.17 -10.77
CA VAL A 9 21.33 -61.25 -11.81
C VAL A 9 22.50 -60.51 -11.20
N THR A 10 23.71 -60.79 -11.68
CA THR A 10 24.89 -60.02 -11.36
C THR A 10 24.63 -58.63 -11.94
N MET A 11 23.91 -57.81 -11.17
CA MET A 11 23.65 -56.42 -11.52
C MET A 11 24.99 -55.73 -11.41
N ASN A 12 25.57 -55.40 -12.55
CA ASN A 12 26.79 -54.61 -12.63
C ASN A 12 26.63 -53.38 -11.71
N ASP A 13 27.63 -53.08 -10.87
CA ASP A 13 27.60 -51.97 -9.90
C ASP A 13 27.06 -50.66 -10.50
N ILE A 14 27.34 -50.43 -11.79
CA ILE A 14 26.89 -49.27 -12.57
C ILE A 14 25.36 -49.20 -12.68
N THR A 15 24.67 -50.33 -12.88
CA THR A 15 23.21 -50.36 -13.01
C THR A 15 22.55 -50.10 -11.67
N LEU A 16 23.11 -50.63 -10.57
CA LEU A 16 22.64 -50.35 -9.21
C LEU A 16 22.87 -48.88 -8.84
N LEU A 17 24.05 -48.35 -9.14
CA LEU A 17 24.38 -46.93 -8.95
C LEU A 17 23.47 -46.03 -9.78
N CYS A 18 23.16 -46.37 -11.04
CA CYS A 18 22.21 -45.62 -11.85
C CYS A 18 20.80 -45.63 -11.25
N PHE A 19 20.32 -46.78 -10.76
CA PHE A 19 19.02 -46.86 -10.08
C PHE A 19 18.99 -46.03 -8.79
N PHE A 20 20.05 -46.11 -7.97
CA PHE A 20 20.19 -45.28 -6.76
C PHE A 20 20.30 -43.79 -7.09
N PHE A 21 21.08 -43.40 -8.10
CA PHE A 21 21.19 -42.02 -8.58
C PHE A 21 19.86 -41.51 -9.14
N LEU A 22 19.11 -42.33 -9.88
CA LEU A 22 17.78 -41.96 -10.39
C LEU A 22 16.76 -41.81 -9.27
N LEU A 23 16.79 -42.68 -8.24
CA LEU A 23 15.95 -42.52 -7.04
C LEU A 23 16.34 -41.27 -6.25
N HIS A 24 17.63 -41.00 -6.11
CA HIS A 24 18.15 -39.80 -5.44
C HIS A 24 17.80 -38.53 -6.22
N GLN A 25 17.87 -38.56 -7.56
CA GLN A 25 17.44 -37.49 -8.46
C GLN A 25 15.93 -37.27 -8.41
N TRP A 26 15.12 -38.34 -8.27
CA TRP A 26 13.68 -38.26 -8.07
C TRP A 26 13.31 -37.70 -6.69
N CYS A 27 14.03 -38.07 -5.64
CA CYS A 27 13.84 -37.51 -4.29
C CYS A 27 14.36 -36.07 -4.17
N ALA A 28 15.41 -35.72 -4.91
CA ALA A 28 15.95 -34.35 -4.99
C ALA A 28 15.13 -33.45 -5.93
N GLY A 29 14.39 -34.03 -6.88
CA GLY A 29 13.55 -33.32 -7.85
C GLY A 29 12.21 -32.83 -7.31
N SER A 30 11.87 -33.14 -6.05
CA SER A 30 10.60 -32.76 -5.41
C SER A 30 10.77 -31.90 -4.16
N ILE A 31 11.85 -31.12 -4.09
CA ILE A 31 11.93 -29.98 -3.16
C ILE A 31 11.99 -28.73 -4.04
N THR A 32 10.85 -28.32 -4.57
CA THR A 32 10.70 -26.92 -4.98
C THR A 32 10.97 -26.08 -3.73
N PRO A 33 11.93 -25.14 -3.74
CA PRO A 33 12.03 -24.19 -2.64
C PRO A 33 10.65 -23.56 -2.41
N PRO A 34 10.25 -23.23 -1.17
CA PRO A 34 9.01 -22.51 -0.96
C PRO A 34 9.06 -21.26 -1.84
N GLU A 35 8.24 -21.23 -2.88
CA GLU A 35 8.02 -20.03 -3.67
C GLU A 35 7.65 -18.96 -2.65
N THR A 36 8.44 -17.88 -2.59
CA THR A 36 8.20 -16.83 -1.62
C THR A 36 6.88 -16.17 -1.97
N GLU A 37 5.84 -16.53 -1.23
CA GLU A 37 4.50 -15.96 -1.35
C GLU A 37 4.52 -14.48 -0.95
N ILE A 38 4.19 -13.60 -1.88
CA ILE A 38 4.15 -12.14 -1.65
C ILE A 38 2.71 -11.67 -1.57
N LYS A 39 2.44 -10.78 -0.61
CA LYS A 39 1.09 -10.25 -0.37
C LYS A 39 0.74 -9.13 -1.34
N PRO A 40 -0.45 -9.18 -1.97
CA PRO A 40 -0.88 -8.13 -2.88
C PRO A 40 -1.10 -6.80 -2.17
N TYR A 41 -0.83 -5.71 -2.90
CA TYR A 41 -1.24 -4.35 -2.54
C TYR A 41 -2.44 -3.92 -3.40
N VAL A 42 -3.49 -3.36 -2.77
CA VAL A 42 -4.74 -2.97 -3.45
C VAL A 42 -4.90 -1.47 -3.46
N ARG A 43 -5.25 -0.92 -4.64
CA ARG A 43 -5.61 0.48 -4.85
C ARG A 43 -6.98 0.55 -5.52
N LEU A 44 -7.92 1.21 -4.85
CA LEU A 44 -9.30 1.36 -5.31
C LEU A 44 -9.58 2.82 -5.71
N GLN A 45 -10.05 3.03 -6.93
CA GLN A 45 -10.25 4.38 -7.48
C GLN A 45 -11.50 4.46 -8.35
N SER A 46 -12.16 5.62 -8.36
CA SER A 46 -13.21 5.94 -9.34
C SER A 46 -12.62 6.62 -10.56
N VAL A 47 -12.99 6.16 -11.74
CA VAL A 47 -12.64 6.78 -13.02
C VAL A 47 -13.90 7.22 -13.75
N ALA A 48 -13.85 8.39 -14.40
CA ALA A 48 -14.91 8.83 -15.30
C ALA A 48 -14.80 8.05 -16.61
N PRO A 49 -15.88 7.44 -17.12
CA PRO A 49 -15.81 6.74 -18.40
C PRO A 49 -15.60 7.74 -19.54
N SER A 50 -14.81 7.32 -20.53
CA SER A 50 -14.68 8.04 -21.79
C SER A 50 -15.97 7.86 -22.59
N GLY A 51 -16.92 8.81 -22.51
CA GLY A 51 -18.14 8.75 -23.32
C GLY A 51 -19.47 9.23 -22.71
N GLY A 52 -19.48 10.02 -21.64
CA GLY A 52 -20.65 10.83 -21.25
C GLY A 52 -21.91 10.09 -20.78
N LYS A 53 -21.88 8.76 -20.58
CA LYS A 53 -23.00 8.03 -19.96
C LYS A 53 -22.97 8.15 -18.44
N HIS A 54 -24.16 8.15 -17.82
CA HIS A 54 -24.41 8.33 -16.38
C HIS A 54 -23.94 7.17 -15.48
N ARG A 55 -22.94 6.41 -15.91
CA ARG A 55 -22.41 5.26 -15.18
C ARG A 55 -20.99 5.61 -14.73
N SER A 56 -20.69 5.41 -13.46
CA SER A 56 -19.36 5.60 -12.91
C SER A 56 -18.61 4.26 -12.95
N MET A 57 -17.29 4.29 -13.02
CA MET A 57 -16.48 3.08 -13.08
C MET A 57 -15.54 3.05 -11.87
N LEU A 58 -15.52 1.94 -11.14
CA LEU A 58 -14.50 1.67 -10.14
C LEU A 58 -13.42 0.80 -10.74
N VAL A 59 -12.18 1.04 -10.33
CA VAL A 59 -11.01 0.25 -10.71
C VAL A 59 -10.36 -0.24 -9.43
N CYS A 60 -10.28 -1.56 -9.28
CA CYS A 60 -9.51 -2.25 -8.26
C CYS A 60 -8.22 -2.74 -8.89
N SER A 61 -7.13 -2.06 -8.59
CA SER A 61 -5.79 -2.40 -9.07
C SER A 61 -5.06 -3.17 -7.98
N VAL A 62 -4.54 -4.35 -8.33
CA VAL A 62 -3.83 -5.24 -7.41
C VAL A 62 -2.41 -5.43 -7.93
N PHE A 63 -1.42 -5.14 -7.09
CA PHE A 63 0.00 -5.08 -7.46
C PHE A 63 0.86 -6.01 -6.60
N ASP A 64 2.09 -6.24 -7.08
CA ASP A 64 3.22 -6.81 -6.35
C ASP A 64 2.93 -8.17 -5.69
N PHE A 65 2.17 -9.04 -6.36
CA PHE A 65 1.81 -10.35 -5.82
C PHE A 65 2.51 -11.51 -6.53
N TYR A 66 2.68 -12.60 -5.78
CA TYR A 66 3.26 -13.85 -6.24
C TYR A 66 2.75 -15.01 -5.37
N PRO A 67 2.31 -16.15 -5.92
CA PRO A 67 2.34 -16.56 -7.34
C PRO A 67 1.26 -15.90 -8.22
N LYS A 68 1.26 -16.20 -9.53
CA LYS A 68 0.33 -15.59 -10.51
C LYS A 68 -1.16 -15.78 -10.18
N LEU A 69 -1.52 -16.91 -9.57
CA LEU A 69 -2.92 -17.26 -9.37
C LEU A 69 -3.56 -16.38 -8.29
N ILE A 70 -4.49 -15.54 -8.72
CA ILE A 70 -5.24 -14.61 -7.87
C ILE A 70 -6.69 -14.57 -8.30
N LYS A 71 -7.62 -14.34 -7.37
CA LYS A 71 -9.03 -14.11 -7.67
C LYS A 71 -9.44 -12.75 -7.14
N VAL A 72 -9.94 -11.90 -8.05
CA VAL A 72 -10.44 -10.57 -7.73
C VAL A 72 -11.93 -10.55 -8.04
N SER A 73 -12.74 -10.20 -7.05
CA SER A 73 -14.19 -10.15 -7.15
C SER A 73 -14.73 -8.86 -6.53
N TRP A 74 -15.98 -8.53 -6.84
CA TRP A 74 -16.66 -7.37 -6.31
C TRP A 74 -17.84 -7.80 -5.46
N THR A 75 -18.06 -7.07 -4.38
CA THR A 75 -19.27 -7.21 -3.56
C THR A 75 -20.01 -5.89 -3.49
N ARG A 76 -21.33 -5.98 -3.46
CA ARG A 76 -22.27 -4.87 -3.31
C ARG A 76 -23.25 -5.25 -2.22
N ASP A 77 -23.23 -4.49 -1.13
CA ASP A 77 -24.06 -4.71 0.06
C ASP A 77 -23.90 -6.16 0.62
N GLY A 78 -22.68 -6.70 0.50
CA GLY A 78 -22.32 -8.05 0.94
C GLY A 78 -22.61 -9.18 -0.07
N GLN A 79 -23.22 -8.87 -1.21
CA GLN A 79 -23.49 -9.85 -2.27
C GLN A 79 -22.46 -9.75 -3.40
N GLU A 80 -21.96 -10.88 -3.87
CA GLU A 80 -21.01 -10.93 -5.00
C GLU A 80 -21.69 -10.44 -6.29
N VAL A 81 -20.97 -9.59 -7.03
CA VAL A 81 -21.42 -9.01 -8.30
C VAL A 81 -20.54 -9.53 -9.43
N THR A 82 -21.18 -10.18 -10.40
CA THR A 82 -20.53 -10.68 -11.62
C THR A 82 -20.99 -9.95 -12.88
N SER A 83 -22.14 -9.28 -12.83
CA SER A 83 -22.62 -8.42 -13.90
C SER A 83 -21.84 -7.11 -13.95
N ASP A 84 -21.51 -6.64 -15.15
CA ASP A 84 -20.82 -5.36 -15.37
C ASP A 84 -19.40 -5.29 -14.76
N VAL A 85 -18.77 -6.45 -14.53
CA VAL A 85 -17.39 -6.59 -14.10
C VAL A 85 -16.51 -6.98 -15.30
N THR A 86 -15.42 -6.26 -15.49
CA THR A 86 -14.39 -6.57 -16.50
C THR A 86 -13.02 -6.55 -15.84
N SER A 87 -12.28 -7.67 -15.91
CA SER A 87 -10.91 -7.74 -15.42
C SER A 87 -9.93 -7.80 -16.59
N THR A 88 -8.78 -7.13 -16.45
CA THR A 88 -7.64 -7.35 -17.34
C THR A 88 -7.02 -8.71 -17.03
N ASP A 89 -6.28 -9.26 -17.99
CA ASP A 89 -5.42 -10.41 -17.74
C ASP A 89 -4.34 -10.05 -16.69
N GLU A 90 -3.69 -11.07 -16.10
CA GLU A 90 -2.59 -10.82 -15.17
C GLU A 90 -1.33 -10.46 -15.97
N LEU A 91 -0.82 -9.25 -15.75
CA LEU A 91 0.39 -8.76 -16.40
C LEU A 91 1.58 -8.99 -15.47
N ALA A 92 2.67 -9.52 -16.01
CA ALA A 92 3.95 -9.52 -15.30
C ALA A 92 4.48 -8.08 -15.30
N ASP A 93 4.72 -7.54 -14.10
CA ASP A 93 5.59 -6.39 -13.93
C ASP A 93 7.02 -6.91 -14.12
N GLY A 94 7.87 -6.22 -14.87
CA GLY A 94 9.16 -6.72 -15.35
C GLY A 94 10.15 -7.24 -14.28
N ASP A 95 9.79 -7.12 -13.01
CA ASP A 95 10.51 -7.52 -11.80
C ASP A 95 9.98 -8.83 -11.16
N TRP A 96 9.36 -9.72 -11.95
CA TRP A 96 8.82 -11.05 -11.56
C TRP A 96 7.52 -11.06 -10.74
N TYR A 97 6.97 -9.89 -10.42
CA TYR A 97 5.67 -9.75 -9.75
C TYR A 97 4.53 -9.63 -10.75
N TYR A 98 3.32 -9.93 -10.31
CA TYR A 98 2.12 -9.81 -11.13
C TYR A 98 1.27 -8.61 -10.70
N GLN A 99 0.52 -8.08 -11.67
CA GLN A 99 -0.51 -7.08 -11.46
C GLN A 99 -1.79 -7.46 -12.21
N ILE A 100 -2.95 -7.08 -11.67
CA ILE A 100 -4.26 -7.27 -12.28
C ILE A 100 -5.17 -6.08 -11.96
N HIS A 101 -6.00 -5.68 -12.92
CA HIS A 101 -6.97 -4.61 -12.76
C HIS A 101 -8.38 -5.14 -13.00
N SER A 102 -9.24 -5.06 -11.98
CA SER A 102 -10.67 -5.33 -12.14
C SER A 102 -11.46 -4.04 -12.18
N HIS A 103 -12.46 -3.99 -13.05
CA HIS A 103 -13.29 -2.83 -13.27
C HIS A 103 -14.74 -3.18 -13.00
N LEU A 104 -15.45 -2.30 -12.31
CA LEU A 104 -16.88 -2.42 -12.03
C LEU A 104 -17.60 -1.17 -12.52
N GLU A 105 -18.52 -1.35 -13.47
CA GLU A 105 -19.47 -0.30 -13.82
C GLU A 105 -20.57 -0.22 -12.74
N TYR A 106 -20.84 0.97 -12.23
CA TYR A 106 -21.84 1.17 -11.18
C TYR A 106 -22.58 2.50 -11.33
N THR A 107 -23.73 2.58 -10.70
CA THR A 107 -24.50 3.83 -10.55
C THR A 107 -24.42 4.24 -9.09
N PRO A 108 -23.90 5.44 -8.76
CA PRO A 108 -23.81 5.91 -7.37
C PRO A 108 -25.19 5.91 -6.71
N ARG A 109 -25.31 5.19 -5.59
CA ARG A 109 -26.51 5.15 -4.74
C ARG A 109 -26.12 5.52 -3.32
N SER A 110 -26.94 6.34 -2.66
CA SER A 110 -26.70 6.73 -1.28
C SER A 110 -26.80 5.51 -0.36
N GLY A 111 -25.84 5.35 0.56
CA GLY A 111 -25.82 4.25 1.54
C GLY A 111 -25.41 2.88 1.01
N GLN A 112 -25.04 2.77 -0.27
CA GLN A 112 -24.55 1.51 -0.84
C GLN A 112 -23.10 1.24 -0.44
N LYS A 113 -22.80 0.00 -0.05
CA LYS A 113 -21.45 -0.46 0.25
C LYS A 113 -20.91 -1.30 -0.90
N ILE A 114 -19.85 -0.84 -1.56
CA ILE A 114 -19.17 -1.59 -2.62
C ILE A 114 -17.78 -1.94 -2.12
N SER A 115 -17.33 -3.18 -2.32
CA SER A 115 -15.99 -3.62 -1.89
C SER A 115 -15.33 -4.48 -2.95
N CYS A 116 -14.03 -4.33 -3.12
CA CYS A 116 -13.18 -5.24 -3.88
C CYS A 116 -12.67 -6.34 -2.94
N VAL A 117 -12.77 -7.60 -3.36
CA VAL A 117 -12.39 -8.78 -2.57
C VAL A 117 -11.31 -9.53 -3.33
N VAL A 118 -10.16 -9.71 -2.69
CA VAL A 118 -8.98 -10.35 -3.27
C VAL A 118 -8.65 -11.63 -2.50
N GLU A 119 -8.65 -12.76 -3.20
CA GLU A 119 -8.20 -14.05 -2.70
C GLU A 119 -6.88 -14.43 -3.37
N HIS A 120 -5.88 -14.79 -2.57
CA HIS A 120 -4.53 -15.10 -3.04
C HIS A 120 -3.83 -16.06 -2.08
N ALA A 121 -2.93 -16.90 -2.57
CA ALA A 121 -2.28 -17.96 -1.77
C ALA A 121 -1.55 -17.39 -0.52
N SER A 122 -0.95 -16.21 -0.63
CA SER A 122 -0.25 -15.53 0.48
C SER A 122 -1.16 -14.95 1.57
N LEU A 123 -2.48 -14.98 1.37
CA LEU A 123 -3.48 -14.44 2.28
C LEU A 123 -4.23 -15.59 2.97
N LYS A 124 -4.28 -15.58 4.31
CA LYS A 124 -5.07 -16.54 5.09
C LYS A 124 -6.57 -16.30 4.97
N GLU A 125 -6.95 -15.04 4.79
CA GLU A 125 -8.33 -14.58 4.65
C GLU A 125 -8.41 -13.60 3.46
N PRO A 126 -9.56 -13.51 2.77
CA PRO A 126 -9.71 -12.60 1.65
C PRO A 126 -9.47 -11.14 2.07
N LEU A 127 -8.71 -10.40 1.27
CA LEU A 127 -8.50 -8.98 1.47
C LEU A 127 -9.69 -8.21 0.92
N VAL A 128 -10.49 -7.62 1.81
CA VAL A 128 -11.66 -6.80 1.46
C VAL A 128 -11.31 -5.33 1.56
N THR A 129 -11.43 -4.60 0.45
CA THR A 129 -11.20 -3.16 0.36
C THR A 129 -12.50 -2.45 0.04
N ASP A 130 -13.01 -1.68 1.00
CA ASP A 130 -14.25 -0.92 0.86
C ASP A 130 -14.05 0.33 0.00
N TRP A 131 -15.01 0.60 -0.91
CA TRP A 131 -15.08 1.85 -1.65
C TRP A 131 -15.57 2.96 -0.72
N ASP A 132 -14.68 3.92 -0.49
CA ASP A 132 -15.04 5.16 0.18
C ASP A 132 -15.16 6.29 -0.86
N PRO A 133 -16.38 6.81 -1.11
CA PRO A 133 -16.58 7.94 -2.01
C PRO A 133 -15.98 9.24 -1.47
N SER A 134 -15.46 9.27 -0.23
CA SER A 134 -15.10 10.50 0.47
C SER A 134 -13.97 11.31 -0.17
N MET A 135 -13.03 10.71 -0.92
CA MET A 135 -12.07 11.51 -1.72
C MET A 135 -11.09 10.65 -2.55
N PRO A 136 -10.79 11.00 -3.81
CA PRO A 136 -9.61 10.48 -4.50
C PRO A 136 -8.32 10.87 -3.77
N GLU A 137 -7.28 10.04 -3.88
CA GLU A 137 -5.99 10.22 -3.20
C GLU A 137 -5.35 11.60 -3.47
N SER A 138 -5.53 12.13 -4.68
CA SER A 138 -5.06 13.45 -5.08
C SER A 138 -5.69 14.58 -4.25
N GLU A 139 -6.96 14.43 -3.88
CA GLU A 139 -7.69 15.42 -3.10
C GLU A 139 -7.37 15.32 -1.60
N ARG A 140 -7.14 14.11 -1.06
CA ARG A 140 -6.59 13.94 0.30
C ARG A 140 -5.22 14.62 0.43
N ASN A 141 -4.36 14.44 -0.56
CA ASN A 141 -3.02 15.04 -0.57
C ASN A 141 -3.09 16.58 -0.61
N LYS A 142 -4.04 17.15 -1.36
CA LYS A 142 -4.29 18.61 -1.37
C LYS A 142 -4.73 19.12 0.01
N ILE A 143 -5.65 18.43 0.69
CA ILE A 143 -6.09 18.80 2.03
C ILE A 143 -4.93 18.74 3.04
N ALA A 144 -4.12 17.67 2.99
CA ALA A 144 -2.99 17.50 3.90
C ALA A 144 -1.94 18.61 3.75
N ILE A 145 -1.64 19.03 2.52
CA ILE A 145 -0.72 20.14 2.24
C ILE A 145 -1.30 21.46 2.77
N GLY A 146 -2.60 21.71 2.53
CA GLY A 146 -3.28 22.90 3.03
C GLY A 146 -3.27 23.01 4.57
N ALA A 147 -3.59 21.92 5.26
CA ALA A 147 -3.59 21.87 6.72
C ALA A 147 -2.19 22.11 7.31
N SER A 148 -1.16 21.52 6.70
CA SER A 148 0.23 21.69 7.13
C SER A 148 0.69 23.15 7.02
N GLY A 149 0.35 23.83 5.91
CA GLY A 149 0.66 25.25 5.72
C GLY A 149 -0.02 26.15 6.75
N LEU A 150 -1.29 25.88 7.08
CA LEU A 150 -2.03 26.65 8.09
C LEU A 150 -1.38 26.53 9.48
N ILE A 151 -1.00 25.30 9.89
CA ILE A 151 -0.36 25.05 11.18
C ILE A 151 0.99 25.76 11.27
N LEU A 152 1.82 25.66 10.22
CA LEU A 152 3.11 26.36 10.17
C LEU A 152 2.93 27.88 10.24
N GLY A 153 1.94 28.44 9.52
CA GLY A 153 1.62 29.86 9.56
C GLY A 153 1.20 30.36 10.94
N LEU A 154 0.40 29.57 11.68
CA LEU A 154 -0.02 29.90 13.04
C LEU A 154 1.14 29.89 14.03
N ILE A 155 2.03 28.90 13.93
CA ILE A 155 3.22 28.81 14.80
C ILE A 155 4.15 30.00 14.59
N LEU A 156 4.45 30.35 13.32
CA LEU A 156 5.30 31.49 12.98
C LEU A 156 4.67 32.81 13.42
N SER A 157 3.35 32.97 13.25
CA SER A 157 2.63 34.17 13.67
C SER A 157 2.64 34.34 15.19
N LEU A 158 2.42 33.25 15.95
CA LEU A 158 2.46 33.28 17.41
C LEU A 158 3.86 33.58 17.94
N ALA A 159 4.89 32.92 17.39
CA ALA A 159 6.28 33.19 17.74
C ALA A 159 6.68 34.63 17.43
N GLY A 160 6.29 35.15 16.26
CA GLY A 160 6.52 36.54 15.85
C GLY A 160 5.83 37.54 16.78
N PHE A 161 4.59 37.27 17.18
CA PHE A 161 3.85 38.12 18.11
C PHE A 161 4.48 38.16 19.50
N ILE A 162 4.89 37.01 20.05
CA ILE A 162 5.61 36.93 21.33
C ILE A 162 6.93 37.68 21.24
N TYR A 163 7.69 37.48 20.17
CA TYR A 163 8.95 38.19 19.94
C TYR A 163 8.74 39.71 19.87
N TYR A 164 7.73 40.19 19.14
CA TYR A 164 7.40 41.62 19.04
C TYR A 164 7.07 42.21 20.42
N LYS A 165 6.20 41.54 21.20
CA LYS A 165 5.87 41.96 22.56
C LYS A 165 7.11 42.00 23.45
N THR A 166 7.97 40.98 23.44
CA THR A 166 9.19 40.95 24.24
C THR A 166 10.19 42.02 23.83
N LYS A 167 10.38 42.26 22.52
CA LYS A 167 11.23 43.35 22.01
C LYS A 167 10.71 44.72 22.38
N CYS A 168 9.41 44.98 22.26
CA CYS A 168 8.79 46.26 22.65
C CYS A 168 8.89 46.49 24.16
N VAL A 169 8.65 45.47 24.98
CA VAL A 169 8.79 45.56 26.43
C VAL A 169 10.25 45.79 26.82
N TYR A 170 11.19 45.05 26.22
CA TYR A 170 12.62 45.22 26.48
C TYR A 170 13.12 46.60 26.04
N LEU A 171 12.70 47.10 24.87
CA LEU A 171 13.07 48.42 24.37
C LEU A 171 12.47 49.53 25.25
N PHE A 172 11.24 49.36 25.72
CA PHE A 172 10.60 50.28 26.67
C PHE A 172 11.31 50.31 28.02
N ILE A 173 11.64 49.13 28.59
CA ILE A 173 12.40 49.03 29.84
C ILE A 173 13.78 49.66 29.68
N LEU A 174 14.49 49.38 28.59
CA LEU A 174 15.79 49.96 28.30
C LEU A 174 15.72 51.49 28.20
N HIS A 175 14.69 52.03 27.54
CA HIS A 175 14.47 53.47 27.45
C HIS A 175 14.22 54.11 28.83
N VAL A 176 13.41 53.49 29.68
CA VAL A 176 13.16 53.97 31.05
C VAL A 176 14.44 53.92 31.91
N VAL A 177 15.21 52.83 31.84
CA VAL A 177 16.48 52.69 32.56
C VAL A 177 17.50 53.73 32.10
N LEU A 178 17.60 53.99 30.79
CA LEU A 178 18.48 55.01 30.23
C LEU A 178 18.08 56.41 30.70
N LEU A 179 16.78 56.74 30.70
CA LEU A 179 16.27 58.01 31.23
C LEU A 179 16.56 58.18 32.72
N LEU A 180 16.42 57.12 33.53
CA LEU A 180 16.76 57.15 34.95
C LEU A 180 18.26 57.34 35.19
N HIS A 181 19.11 56.71 34.37
CA HIS A 181 20.56 56.88 34.45
C HIS A 181 21.01 58.29 34.04
N ILE A 182 20.40 58.86 33.00
CA ILE A 182 20.62 60.26 32.59
C ILE A 182 20.19 61.23 33.69
N ASN A 183 19.02 61.02 34.30
CA ASN A 183 18.51 61.89 35.36
C ASN A 183 19.37 61.81 36.64
N ARG A 184 19.84 60.60 37.02
CA ARG A 184 20.81 60.44 38.12
C ARG A 184 22.14 61.15 37.85
N ASN A 185 22.64 61.15 36.62
CA ASN A 185 23.89 61.82 36.27
C ASN A 185 23.72 63.35 36.14
N CYS A 186 22.55 63.85 35.74
CA CYS A 186 22.25 65.29 35.79
C CYS A 186 22.16 65.82 37.22
N LEU A 187 21.70 65.02 38.18
CA LEU A 187 21.63 65.41 39.59
C LEU A 187 23.01 65.53 40.27
N PHE A 188 24.08 65.03 39.64
CA PHE A 188 25.46 65.10 40.13
C PHE A 188 26.33 66.15 39.41
N LEU A 189 25.74 66.94 38.49
CA LEU A 189 26.42 67.94 37.66
C LEU A 189 25.94 69.38 37.92
N VAL A 190 25.18 69.61 38.99
CA VAL A 190 24.74 70.93 39.48
C VAL A 190 25.36 71.20 40.85
#